data_AF-A0AA96M9S8-F1
#
_entry.id   AF-A0AA96M9S8-F1
#
_cell.length_a   1.000
_cell.length_b   1.000
_cell.length_c   1.000
_cell.angle_alpha   90.00
_cell.angle_beta   90.00
_cell.angle_gamma   90.00
#
_symmetry.space_group_name_H-M   'P 1'
#
loop_
_entity.id
_entity.type
_entity.pdbx_description
1 polymer ?
#
loop_
_entity_poly.entity_id
_entity_poly.type
_entity_poly.pdbx_seq_one_letter_code
_entity_poly.pdbx_strand_id
1 'polypeptide(L)'
;MDSAQKQLSRIFKKSQKVLFPTHERITRVGMKRQKEIAFNILCGTNCLNSSMFLHRQWNVGLLNSLFMKEVISLGVGWADYQSKPDLYTSTLLKKMFSKKYTHSVRDSYTEKMLKAAGIHNTVNTACATMWDLTEEHCNKIPKRKSRNVIFTLTDYRKDIEKDRVLIQSLKKAYSEVFFWTQGSQDYAYLKSFGSLINGIKIAPANLSDFDHILINSPEIDYVGTRLHAGIRALQKHRRSMIIAVDNRAEEKRKDFNIHVIPRDMTTEDYVSIFNENHPTEIWLPEKSIAMWKSQFEH
;
A
#
# COMPACT_ATOMS: atom_id res chain seq x y z
N MET A 1 5.97 1.52 -5.59
CA MET A 1 6.49 1.31 -6.96
C MET A 1 7.58 0.25 -7.00
N ASP A 2 8.61 0.34 -6.15
CA ASP A 2 9.71 -0.65 -6.02
C ASP A 2 9.25 -2.11 -6.09
N SER A 3 8.38 -2.56 -5.17
CA SER A 3 7.92 -3.96 -5.17
C SER A 3 7.19 -4.37 -6.46
N ALA A 4 6.43 -3.47 -7.09
CA ALA A 4 5.78 -3.75 -8.37
C ALA A 4 6.82 -3.92 -9.49
N GLN A 5 7.85 -3.07 -9.53
CA GLN A 5 8.97 -3.22 -10.47
C GLN A 5 9.75 -4.52 -10.25
N LYS A 6 10.03 -4.88 -8.98
CA LYS A 6 10.65 -6.15 -8.62
C LYS A 6 9.86 -7.34 -9.18
N GLN A 7 8.55 -7.39 -8.95
CA GLN A 7 7.70 -8.48 -9.45
C GLN A 7 7.60 -8.49 -10.98
N LEU A 8 7.44 -7.32 -11.62
CA LEU A 8 7.39 -7.21 -13.08
C LEU A 8 8.70 -7.57 -13.75
N SER A 9 9.85 -7.34 -13.10
CA SER A 9 11.16 -7.72 -13.64
C SER A 9 11.37 -9.23 -13.64
N ARG A 10 10.72 -9.97 -12.71
CA ARG A 10 10.71 -11.43 -12.70
C ARG A 10 9.91 -12.01 -13.88
N ILE A 11 8.80 -11.36 -14.25
CA ILE A 11 7.92 -11.76 -15.35
C ILE A 11 8.55 -11.40 -16.70
N PHE A 12 9.02 -10.16 -16.84
CA PHE A 12 9.47 -9.59 -18.10
C PHE A 12 10.98 -9.32 -18.09
N LYS A 13 11.78 -10.39 -17.98
CA LYS A 13 13.23 -10.33 -17.74
C LYS A 13 14.02 -9.57 -18.82
N LYS A 14 13.57 -9.62 -20.08
CA LYS A 14 14.26 -9.04 -21.24
C LYS A 14 13.63 -7.74 -21.75
N SER A 15 12.63 -7.19 -21.04
CA SER A 15 11.88 -6.04 -21.53
C SER A 15 12.33 -4.74 -20.87
N GLN A 16 12.55 -3.70 -21.68
CA GLN A 16 12.74 -2.35 -21.18
C GLN A 16 11.49 -1.85 -20.47
N LYS A 17 11.66 -1.12 -19.36
CA LYS A 17 10.57 -0.52 -18.58
C LYS A 17 10.49 0.98 -18.84
N VAL A 18 9.31 1.43 -19.25
CA VAL A 18 8.98 2.84 -19.39
C VAL A 18 7.96 3.19 -18.31
N LEU A 19 8.22 4.26 -17.56
CA LEU A 19 7.34 4.74 -16.50
C LEU A 19 6.47 5.89 -17.00
N PHE A 20 5.17 5.78 -16.71
CA PHE A 20 4.21 6.84 -16.92
C PHE A 20 3.62 7.24 -15.56
N PRO A 21 3.85 8.47 -15.07
CA PRO A 21 3.26 8.93 -13.82
C PRO A 21 1.73 8.98 -13.93
N THR A 22 1.03 8.43 -12.92
CA THR A 22 -0.44 8.34 -12.96
C THR A 22 -1.13 9.67 -12.63
N HIS A 23 -0.49 10.52 -11.81
CA HIS A 23 -1.06 11.78 -11.33
C HIS A 23 -0.80 12.94 -12.31
N GLU A 24 0.14 12.77 -13.23
CA GLU A 24 0.46 13.74 -14.25
C GLU A 24 -0.24 13.42 -15.56
N ARG A 25 -0.47 14.44 -16.38
CA ARG A 25 -0.99 14.26 -17.72
C ARG A 25 0.09 13.60 -18.59
N ILE A 26 -0.30 12.59 -19.36
CA ILE A 26 0.60 11.97 -20.32
C ILE A 26 1.04 12.99 -21.38
N THR A 27 2.36 13.15 -21.52
CA THR A 27 2.97 14.08 -22.46
C THR A 27 2.88 13.56 -23.90
N ARG A 28 3.16 14.40 -24.90
CA ARG A 28 3.21 13.97 -26.31
C ARG A 28 4.20 12.83 -26.53
N VAL A 29 5.37 12.88 -25.90
CA VAL A 29 6.37 11.81 -25.94
C VAL A 29 5.82 10.54 -25.27
N GLY A 30 5.13 10.69 -24.14
CA GLY A 30 4.46 9.59 -23.47
C GLY A 30 3.43 8.89 -24.36
N MET A 31 2.61 9.66 -25.09
CA MET A 31 1.63 9.13 -26.04
C MET A 31 2.28 8.43 -27.24
N LYS A 32 3.45 8.88 -27.70
CA LYS A 32 4.21 8.15 -28.73
C LYS A 32 4.66 6.79 -28.20
N ARG A 33 5.26 6.76 -26.99
CA ARG A 33 5.71 5.52 -26.34
C ARG A 33 4.55 4.55 -26.05
N GLN A 34 3.36 5.05 -25.75
CA GLN A 34 2.15 4.23 -25.58
C GLN A 34 1.82 3.37 -26.82
N LYS A 35 2.22 3.79 -28.02
CA LYS A 35 2.05 3.00 -29.25
C LYS A 35 3.12 1.93 -29.45
N GLU A 36 4.28 2.09 -28.81
CA GLU A 36 5.45 1.22 -28.96
C GLU A 36 5.48 0.10 -27.90
N ILE A 37 4.84 0.28 -26.74
CA ILE A 37 4.84 -0.70 -25.67
C ILE A 37 4.05 -1.96 -26.02
N ALA A 38 4.57 -3.13 -25.63
CA ALA A 38 3.87 -4.40 -25.73
C ALA A 38 2.73 -4.50 -24.70
N PHE A 39 3.01 -4.11 -23.46
CA PHE A 39 2.07 -4.15 -22.34
C PHE A 39 2.05 -2.82 -21.58
N ASN A 40 0.87 -2.37 -21.19
CA ASN A 40 0.67 -1.17 -20.36
C ASN A 40 0.16 -1.59 -18.98
N ILE A 41 1.03 -1.60 -17.97
CA ILE A 41 0.68 -2.11 -16.64
C ILE A 41 0.44 -0.97 -15.64
N LEU A 42 -0.79 -0.87 -15.12
CA LEU A 42 -1.13 0.07 -14.04
C LEU A 42 -0.80 -0.54 -12.68
N CYS A 43 0.20 0.02 -12.00
CA CYS A 43 0.81 -0.60 -10.82
C CYS A 43 0.39 0.06 -9.48
N GLY A 44 -0.20 -0.73 -8.58
CA GLY A 44 -0.09 -0.56 -7.12
C GLY A 44 -0.62 0.75 -6.53
N THR A 45 -1.47 1.47 -7.25
CA THR A 45 -1.93 2.82 -6.89
C THR A 45 -3.39 2.80 -6.42
N ASN A 46 -3.75 3.75 -5.55
CA ASN A 46 -5.12 4.04 -5.11
C ASN A 46 -5.81 4.98 -6.09
N CYS A 47 -5.68 4.73 -7.39
CA CYS A 47 -6.07 5.73 -8.39
C CYS A 47 -7.50 5.55 -8.92
N LEU A 48 -8.22 4.52 -8.45
CA LEU A 48 -9.59 4.26 -8.84
C LEU A 48 -10.55 4.86 -7.82
N ASN A 49 -11.64 5.47 -8.26
CA ASN A 49 -12.70 6.01 -7.42
C ASN A 49 -13.99 6.09 -8.23
N SER A 50 -15.13 6.33 -7.57
CA SER A 50 -16.46 6.31 -8.22
C SER A 50 -16.77 7.53 -9.09
N SER A 51 -15.93 8.57 -9.05
CA SER A 51 -16.14 9.83 -9.78
C SER A 51 -14.84 10.36 -10.38
N MET A 52 -14.24 9.57 -11.27
CA MET A 52 -12.93 9.85 -11.87
C MET A 52 -12.89 11.11 -12.74
N PHE A 53 -14.04 11.66 -13.14
CA PHE A 53 -14.09 12.96 -13.82
C PHE A 53 -13.64 14.09 -12.88
N LEU A 54 -14.13 14.05 -11.63
CA LEU A 54 -13.89 15.03 -10.58
C LEU A 54 -12.57 14.74 -9.84
N HIS A 55 -12.30 13.47 -9.53
CA HIS A 55 -11.14 13.05 -8.76
C HIS A 55 -10.11 12.32 -9.64
N ARG A 56 -9.19 13.08 -10.23
CA ARG A 56 -8.21 12.58 -11.22
C ARG A 56 -6.90 12.08 -10.60
N GLN A 57 -6.99 11.16 -9.63
CA GLN A 57 -5.81 10.47 -9.10
C GLN A 57 -5.10 9.64 -10.18
N TRP A 58 -5.89 9.07 -11.10
CA TRP A 58 -5.42 8.67 -12.41
C TRP A 58 -5.81 9.75 -13.42
N ASN A 59 -4.84 10.52 -13.90
CA ASN A 59 -5.04 11.68 -14.76
C ASN A 59 -5.23 11.28 -16.23
N VAL A 60 -6.26 10.45 -16.46
CA VAL A 60 -6.69 9.98 -17.77
C VAL A 60 -8.18 10.29 -17.97
N GLY A 61 -8.52 10.81 -19.15
CA GLY A 61 -9.90 11.04 -19.56
C GLY A 61 -10.28 10.22 -20.78
N LEU A 62 -11.53 10.31 -21.20
CA LEU A 62 -12.06 9.57 -22.36
C LEU A 62 -11.32 9.86 -23.67
N LEU A 63 -10.79 11.07 -23.86
CA LEU A 63 -9.98 11.37 -25.05
C LEU A 63 -8.63 10.64 -24.99
N ASN A 64 -8.00 10.57 -23.81
CA ASN A 64 -6.74 9.85 -23.64
C ASN A 64 -6.95 8.34 -23.90
N SER A 65 -8.09 7.79 -23.45
CA SER A 65 -8.38 6.35 -23.60
C SER A 65 -8.51 5.89 -25.05
N LEU A 66 -8.80 6.78 -26.00
CA LEU A 66 -8.84 6.46 -27.43
C LEU A 66 -7.46 6.25 -28.04
N PHE A 67 -6.41 6.84 -27.44
CA PHE A 67 -5.06 6.85 -27.99
C PHE A 67 -4.04 6.07 -27.15
N MET A 68 -4.42 5.70 -25.93
CA MET A 68 -3.60 4.88 -25.04
C MET A 68 -3.74 3.40 -25.38
N LYS A 69 -2.67 2.63 -25.11
CA LYS A 69 -2.77 1.18 -25.15
C LYS A 69 -3.62 0.70 -23.99
N GLU A 70 -4.42 -0.35 -24.24
CA GLU A 70 -5.20 -1.02 -23.21
C GLU A 70 -4.33 -1.38 -22.00
N VAL A 71 -4.88 -1.15 -20.82
CA VAL A 71 -4.20 -1.27 -19.54
C VAL A 71 -4.51 -2.62 -18.93
N ILE A 72 -3.50 -3.22 -18.30
CA ILE A 72 -3.65 -4.39 -17.43
C ILE A 72 -3.26 -3.92 -16.02
N SER A 73 -4.06 -4.26 -15.00
CA SER A 73 -3.81 -3.78 -13.66
C SER A 73 -2.95 -4.76 -12.86
N LEU A 74 -2.11 -4.23 -11.97
CA LEU A 74 -1.31 -4.96 -10.99
C LEU A 74 -1.54 -4.35 -9.61
N GLY A 75 -2.35 -5.00 -8.78
CA GLY A 75 -2.60 -4.63 -7.39
C GLY A 75 -3.16 -3.21 -7.25
N VAL A 76 -4.03 -2.78 -8.18
CA VAL A 76 -4.69 -1.48 -8.10
C VAL A 76 -5.76 -1.47 -7.01
N GLY A 77 -6.08 -0.29 -6.50
CA GLY A 77 -7.02 -0.12 -5.40
C GLY A 77 -8.05 0.99 -5.64
N TRP A 78 -9.24 0.78 -5.08
CA TRP A 78 -10.24 1.84 -4.90
C TRP A 78 -9.85 2.76 -3.74
N ALA A 79 -10.00 4.07 -3.93
CA ALA A 79 -9.41 5.08 -3.06
C ALA A 79 -10.02 5.13 -1.66
N ASP A 80 -11.34 5.00 -1.55
CA ASP A 80 -12.10 5.06 -0.30
C ASP A 80 -13.39 4.23 -0.43
N TYR A 81 -14.13 4.05 0.66
CA TYR A 81 -15.48 3.50 0.60
C TYR A 81 -16.44 4.50 -0.05
N GLN A 82 -17.01 4.10 -1.18
CA GLN A 82 -17.89 4.94 -2.01
C GLN A 82 -19.10 4.15 -2.50
N SER A 83 -20.11 4.89 -2.96
CA SER A 83 -21.21 4.34 -3.75
C SER A 83 -20.69 3.76 -5.08
N LYS A 84 -21.56 3.04 -5.81
CA LYS A 84 -21.18 2.44 -7.10
C LYS A 84 -20.58 3.46 -8.07
N PRO A 85 -19.66 3.03 -8.95
CA PRO A 85 -19.02 3.92 -9.92
C PRO A 85 -20.06 4.60 -10.81
N ASP A 86 -19.89 5.89 -11.07
CA ASP A 86 -20.77 6.63 -11.98
C ASP A 86 -20.61 6.15 -13.45
N LEU A 87 -21.52 6.60 -14.31
CA LEU A 87 -21.53 6.20 -15.72
C LEU A 87 -20.25 6.62 -16.44
N TYR A 88 -19.71 7.79 -16.11
CA TYR A 88 -18.45 8.28 -16.69
C TYR A 88 -17.29 7.35 -16.33
N THR A 89 -17.13 7.04 -15.05
CA THR A 89 -16.09 6.18 -14.50
C THR A 89 -16.19 4.79 -15.10
N SER A 90 -17.40 4.21 -15.10
CA SER A 90 -17.64 2.89 -15.70
C SER A 90 -17.27 2.86 -17.18
N THR A 91 -17.65 3.90 -17.95
CA THR A 91 -17.31 4.02 -19.38
C THR A 91 -15.82 4.17 -19.61
N LEU A 92 -15.15 5.00 -18.80
CA LEU A 92 -13.71 5.22 -18.88
C LEU A 92 -12.96 3.91 -18.60
N LEU A 93 -13.28 3.22 -17.51
CA LEU A 93 -12.62 1.97 -17.13
C LEU A 93 -12.83 0.86 -18.17
N LYS A 94 -14.05 0.71 -18.70
CA LYS A 94 -14.34 -0.26 -19.79
C LYS A 94 -13.57 0.01 -21.07
N LYS A 95 -13.22 1.27 -21.36
CA LYS A 95 -12.38 1.64 -22.51
C LYS A 95 -10.89 1.44 -22.21
N MET A 96 -10.47 1.74 -20.99
CA MET A 96 -9.06 1.71 -20.59
C MET A 96 -8.55 0.29 -20.34
N PHE A 97 -9.34 -0.56 -19.70
CA PHE A 97 -8.92 -1.89 -19.28
C PHE A 97 -9.06 -2.91 -20.41
N SER A 98 -8.05 -3.77 -20.52
CA SER A 98 -8.03 -4.84 -21.51
C SER A 98 -9.21 -5.80 -21.34
N LYS A 99 -9.77 -6.26 -22.45
CA LYS A 99 -10.77 -7.33 -22.46
C LYS A 99 -10.15 -8.73 -22.52
N LYS A 100 -8.86 -8.81 -22.88
CA LYS A 100 -8.14 -10.07 -23.11
C LYS A 100 -7.47 -10.60 -21.84
N TYR A 101 -6.94 -9.69 -21.02
CA TYR A 101 -6.10 -10.03 -19.88
C TYR A 101 -6.87 -9.98 -18.57
N THR A 102 -6.44 -10.75 -17.57
CA THR A 102 -6.96 -10.68 -16.21
C THR A 102 -6.34 -9.48 -15.47
N HIS A 103 -7.18 -8.73 -14.78
CA HIS A 103 -6.83 -7.57 -13.96
C HIS A 103 -6.55 -7.97 -12.52
N SER A 104 -5.37 -7.62 -12.01
CA SER A 104 -5.02 -7.79 -10.60
C SER A 104 -5.47 -6.57 -9.79
N VAL A 105 -6.23 -6.82 -8.74
CA VAL A 105 -6.59 -5.83 -7.71
C VAL A 105 -5.99 -6.21 -6.37
N ARG A 106 -5.90 -5.25 -5.46
CA ARG A 106 -5.21 -5.44 -4.18
C ARG A 106 -6.09 -5.94 -3.03
N ASP A 107 -7.41 -5.87 -3.18
CA ASP A 107 -8.40 -6.19 -2.16
C ASP A 107 -9.77 -6.53 -2.80
N SER A 108 -10.61 -7.22 -2.04
CA SER A 108 -11.93 -7.70 -2.43
C SER A 108 -12.93 -6.57 -2.64
N TYR A 109 -12.80 -5.47 -1.89
CA TYR A 109 -13.59 -4.25 -2.11
C TYR A 109 -13.37 -3.68 -3.52
N THR A 110 -12.11 -3.54 -3.95
CA THR A 110 -11.77 -3.06 -5.28
C THR A 110 -12.28 -4.02 -6.36
N GLU A 111 -12.20 -5.34 -6.12
CA GLU A 111 -12.77 -6.34 -7.03
C GLU A 111 -14.27 -6.13 -7.22
N LYS A 112 -15.01 -5.94 -6.12
CA LYS A 112 -16.45 -5.66 -6.14
C LYS A 112 -16.78 -4.36 -6.89
N MET A 113 -16.00 -3.31 -6.68
CA MET A 113 -16.20 -2.02 -7.35
C MET A 113 -15.94 -2.09 -8.85
N LEU A 114 -14.91 -2.82 -9.29
CA LEU A 114 -14.66 -3.04 -10.71
C LEU A 114 -15.74 -3.92 -11.36
N LYS A 115 -16.23 -4.96 -10.68
CA LYS A 115 -17.39 -5.73 -11.14
C LYS A 115 -18.63 -4.85 -11.30
N ALA A 116 -18.86 -3.93 -10.36
CA ALA A 116 -19.95 -2.95 -10.46
C ALA A 116 -19.75 -1.95 -11.61
N ALA A 117 -18.51 -1.62 -11.98
CA ALA A 117 -18.17 -0.86 -13.18
C ALA A 117 -18.32 -1.68 -14.48
N GLY A 118 -18.66 -2.97 -14.40
CA GLY A 118 -18.78 -3.89 -15.55
C GLY A 118 -17.46 -4.45 -16.07
N ILE A 119 -16.43 -4.53 -15.21
CA ILE A 119 -15.16 -5.21 -15.47
C ILE A 119 -15.18 -6.53 -14.70
N HIS A 120 -15.36 -7.65 -15.40
CA HIS A 120 -15.57 -8.96 -14.77
C HIS A 120 -14.32 -9.84 -14.75
N ASN A 121 -13.32 -9.52 -15.57
CA ASN A 121 -12.02 -10.19 -15.67
C ASN A 121 -11.03 -9.69 -14.60
N THR A 122 -11.47 -9.58 -13.35
CA THR A 122 -10.67 -9.10 -12.22
C THR A 122 -10.47 -10.18 -11.18
N VAL A 123 -9.30 -10.20 -10.52
CA VAL A 123 -9.01 -11.10 -9.41
C VAL A 123 -8.23 -10.36 -8.32
N ASN A 124 -8.59 -10.60 -7.06
CA ASN A 124 -7.79 -10.15 -5.93
C ASN A 124 -6.48 -10.95 -5.82
N THR A 125 -5.36 -10.25 -6.00
CA THR A 125 -4.00 -10.82 -5.90
C THR A 125 -3.23 -10.24 -4.72
N ALA A 126 -3.88 -9.52 -3.80
CA ALA A 126 -3.20 -8.61 -2.88
C ALA A 126 -2.35 -7.54 -3.60
N CYS A 127 -1.66 -6.70 -2.81
CA CYS A 127 -0.71 -5.73 -3.36
C CYS A 127 0.63 -6.42 -3.67
N ALA A 128 1.33 -5.99 -4.72
CA ALA A 128 2.64 -6.53 -5.09
C ALA A 128 3.70 -6.41 -3.98
N THR A 129 3.49 -5.53 -2.99
CA THR A 129 4.32 -5.42 -1.78
C THR A 129 4.17 -6.61 -0.83
N MET A 130 3.12 -7.43 -0.98
CA MET A 130 2.87 -8.57 -0.11
C MET A 130 3.28 -9.90 -0.73
N TRP A 131 3.57 -9.96 -2.03
CA TRP A 131 3.75 -11.22 -2.77
C TRP A 131 4.94 -12.07 -2.32
N ASP A 132 5.89 -11.50 -1.58
CA ASP A 132 7.02 -12.23 -1.01
C ASP A 132 6.81 -12.59 0.48
N LEU A 133 5.66 -12.24 1.08
CA LEU A 133 5.31 -12.56 2.48
C LEU A 133 4.72 -13.97 2.58
N THR A 134 5.48 -14.97 2.12
CA THR A 134 5.09 -16.39 2.21
C THR A 134 5.01 -16.84 3.67
N GLU A 135 4.42 -18.00 3.91
CA GLU A 135 4.40 -18.62 5.25
C GLU A 135 5.83 -18.79 5.80
N GLU A 136 6.77 -19.27 4.97
CA GLU A 136 8.19 -19.40 5.35
C GLU A 136 8.82 -18.07 5.74
N HIS A 137 8.49 -16.99 5.01
CA HIS A 137 8.95 -15.63 5.34
C HIS A 137 8.36 -15.16 6.66
N CYS A 138 7.06 -15.34 6.86
CA CYS A 138 6.34 -14.87 8.04
C CYS A 138 6.78 -15.61 9.32
N ASN A 139 7.11 -16.90 9.22
CA ASN A 139 7.63 -17.69 10.34
C ASN A 139 8.99 -17.19 10.88
N LYS A 140 9.75 -16.45 10.08
CA LYS A 140 11.02 -15.82 10.48
C LYS A 140 10.83 -14.47 11.19
N ILE A 141 9.61 -13.94 11.24
CA ILE A 141 9.31 -12.67 11.90
C ILE A 141 9.21 -12.89 13.42
N PRO A 142 9.87 -12.04 14.25
CA PRO A 142 9.76 -12.12 15.69
C PRO A 142 8.32 -12.04 16.19
N LYS A 143 7.93 -12.97 17.07
CA LYS A 143 6.58 -13.01 17.66
C LYS A 143 6.47 -12.12 18.90
N ARG A 144 7.59 -11.91 19.59
CA ARG A 144 7.67 -11.12 20.82
C ARG A 144 8.01 -9.68 20.48
N LYS A 145 7.58 -8.78 21.35
CA LYS A 145 7.88 -7.36 21.28
C LYS A 145 9.38 -7.10 21.30
N SER A 146 9.84 -6.19 20.46
CA SER A 146 11.22 -5.70 20.47
C SER A 146 11.45 -4.56 21.48
N ARG A 147 12.72 -4.26 21.75
CA ARG A 147 13.11 -3.18 22.66
C ARG A 147 12.74 -1.79 22.16
N ASN A 148 12.91 -1.55 20.86
CA ASN A 148 12.71 -0.24 20.22
C ASN A 148 11.55 -0.28 19.23
N VAL A 149 11.07 0.90 18.83
CA VAL A 149 10.02 1.01 17.82
C VAL A 149 10.33 2.13 16.83
N ILE A 150 10.03 1.88 15.55
CA ILE A 150 9.91 2.92 14.54
C ILE A 150 8.45 3.12 14.17
N PHE A 151 7.97 4.36 14.22
CA PHE A 151 6.58 4.68 13.95
C PHE A 151 6.43 5.73 12.86
N THR A 152 5.20 5.81 12.35
CA THR A 152 4.80 6.78 11.32
C THR A 152 3.43 7.34 11.65
N LEU A 153 3.18 8.55 11.15
CA LEU A 153 1.87 9.21 11.16
C LEU A 153 1.43 9.52 9.72
N THR A 154 0.14 9.78 9.52
CA THR A 154 -0.45 10.03 8.19
C THR A 154 -1.02 11.45 8.15
N ASP A 155 -0.26 12.37 7.55
CA ASP A 155 -0.57 13.80 7.51
C ASP A 155 -1.92 14.19 6.89
N TYR A 156 -2.47 13.38 5.97
CA TYR A 156 -3.76 13.64 5.33
C TYR A 156 -4.96 12.96 6.03
N ARG A 157 -4.72 12.23 7.13
CA ARG A 157 -5.75 11.61 7.98
C ARG A 157 -5.44 11.88 9.46
N LYS A 158 -5.20 13.14 9.81
CA LYS A 158 -4.87 13.56 11.18
C LYS A 158 -6.01 13.25 12.14
N ASP A 159 -5.66 12.86 13.36
CA ASP A 159 -6.54 12.80 14.52
C ASP A 159 -5.69 13.09 15.75
N ILE A 160 -5.73 14.34 16.22
CA ILE A 160 -4.80 14.85 17.24
C ILE A 160 -4.94 14.07 18.55
N GLU A 161 -6.17 13.74 18.95
CA GLU A 161 -6.41 13.06 20.22
C GLU A 161 -5.94 11.61 20.14
N LYS A 162 -6.32 10.89 19.09
CA LYS A 162 -5.95 9.47 18.96
C LYS A 162 -4.45 9.27 18.72
N ASP A 163 -3.83 10.16 17.95
CA ASP A 163 -2.39 10.08 17.71
C ASP A 163 -1.57 10.53 18.93
N ARG A 164 -2.09 11.42 19.77
CA ARG A 164 -1.47 11.74 21.07
C ARG A 164 -1.41 10.48 21.94
N VAL A 165 -2.51 9.74 22.02
CA VAL A 165 -2.57 8.48 22.77
C VAL A 165 -1.58 7.47 22.20
N LEU A 166 -1.53 7.30 20.87
CA LEU A 166 -0.55 6.42 20.23
C LEU A 166 0.90 6.77 20.61
N ILE A 167 1.29 8.05 20.51
CA ILE A 167 2.65 8.49 20.85
C ILE A 167 2.95 8.23 22.34
N GLN A 168 1.99 8.50 23.23
CA GLN A 168 2.13 8.22 24.67
C GLN A 168 2.35 6.72 24.92
N SER A 169 1.54 5.85 24.30
CA SER A 169 1.69 4.40 24.40
C SER A 169 3.04 3.91 23.92
N LEU A 170 3.52 4.42 22.79
CA LEU A 170 4.83 4.05 22.25
C LEU A 170 5.96 4.44 23.21
N LYS A 171 5.93 5.65 23.76
CA LYS A 171 6.92 6.12 24.74
C LYS A 171 6.85 5.37 26.08
N LYS A 172 5.66 4.93 26.48
CA LYS A 172 5.45 4.11 27.70
C LYS A 172 5.95 2.68 27.49
N ALA A 173 5.82 2.14 26.28
CA ALA A 173 6.09 0.74 25.99
C ALA A 173 7.53 0.46 25.55
N TYR A 174 8.17 1.33 24.77
CA TYR A 174 9.46 1.07 24.13
C TYR A 174 10.58 1.91 24.73
N SER A 175 11.81 1.38 24.74
CA SER A 175 12.97 2.09 25.27
C SER A 175 13.38 3.27 24.39
N GLU A 176 13.42 3.06 23.07
CA GLU A 176 13.69 4.10 22.09
C GLU A 176 12.57 4.16 21.04
N VAL A 177 12.18 5.39 20.70
CA VAL A 177 11.12 5.67 19.73
C VAL A 177 11.72 6.45 18.57
N PHE A 178 11.63 5.89 17.38
CA PHE A 178 12.08 6.49 16.13
C PHE A 178 10.86 6.91 15.31
N PHE A 179 10.92 8.07 14.66
CA PHE A 179 9.88 8.51 13.74
C PHE A 179 10.42 8.54 12.32
N TRP A 180 9.72 7.88 11.40
CA TRP A 180 9.99 7.96 9.97
C TRP A 180 8.93 8.78 9.25
N THR A 181 9.38 9.61 8.31
CA THR A 181 8.54 10.48 7.51
C THR A 181 8.38 9.88 6.12
N GLN A 182 7.13 9.57 5.74
CA GLN A 182 6.83 9.06 4.41
C GLN A 182 6.18 10.14 3.52
N GLY A 183 5.24 10.89 4.06
CA GLY A 183 4.59 12.03 3.42
C GLY A 183 5.30 13.35 3.69
N SER A 184 5.12 14.31 2.79
CA SER A 184 5.76 15.62 2.87
C SER A 184 5.43 16.39 4.15
N GLN A 185 4.22 16.21 4.70
CA GLN A 185 3.77 16.92 5.89
C GLN A 185 3.81 16.07 7.18
N ASP A 186 4.33 14.84 7.14
CA ASP A 186 4.39 13.96 8.32
C ASP A 186 5.22 14.56 9.45
N TYR A 187 6.36 15.18 9.11
CA TYR A 187 7.22 15.81 10.10
C TYR A 187 6.57 17.05 10.73
N ALA A 188 5.91 17.87 9.91
CA ALA A 188 5.15 19.01 10.39
C ALA A 188 4.01 18.58 11.32
N TYR A 189 3.36 17.46 11.00
CA TYR A 189 2.33 16.88 11.84
C TYR A 189 2.88 16.32 13.16
N LEU A 190 4.01 15.61 13.15
CA LEU A 190 4.66 15.21 14.40
C LEU A 190 4.99 16.44 15.27
N LYS A 191 5.52 17.51 14.68
CA LYS A 191 5.87 18.72 15.43
C LYS A 191 4.67 19.40 16.11
N SER A 192 3.43 19.20 15.64
CA SER A 192 2.26 19.80 16.30
C SER A 192 1.97 19.21 17.69
N PHE A 193 2.63 18.12 18.09
CA PHE A 193 2.48 17.52 19.42
C PHE A 193 3.36 18.15 20.51
N GLY A 194 4.17 19.17 20.19
CA GLY A 194 4.91 19.95 21.17
C GLY A 194 5.90 19.14 22.01
N SER A 195 5.92 19.33 23.32
CA SER A 195 6.85 18.64 24.23
C SER A 195 6.66 17.12 24.31
N LEU A 196 5.52 16.59 23.85
CA LEU A 196 5.27 15.14 23.83
C LEU A 196 6.31 14.39 23.00
N ILE A 197 6.84 15.01 21.94
CA ILE A 197 7.78 14.38 21.01
C ILE A 197 9.24 14.47 21.47
N ASN A 198 9.53 15.08 22.63
CA ASN A 198 10.88 15.13 23.17
C ASN A 198 11.43 13.71 23.36
N GLY A 199 12.67 13.48 22.91
CA GLY A 199 13.32 12.16 22.95
C GLY A 199 12.99 11.22 21.78
N ILE A 200 12.08 11.61 20.87
CA ILE A 200 11.84 10.84 19.64
C ILE A 200 12.97 11.11 18.65
N LYS A 201 13.61 10.05 18.16
CA LYS A 201 14.69 10.12 17.15
C LYS A 201 14.09 10.22 15.75
N ILE A 202 14.50 11.21 14.96
CA ILE A 202 13.99 11.38 13.59
C ILE A 202 14.85 10.57 12.62
N ALA A 203 14.23 9.63 11.92
CA ALA A 203 14.85 8.88 10.84
C ALA A 203 14.88 9.71 9.54
N PRO A 204 15.90 9.54 8.67
CA PRO A 204 15.93 10.22 7.38
C PRO A 204 14.73 9.89 6.50
N ALA A 205 14.25 10.89 5.76
CA ALA A 205 13.02 10.86 4.97
C ALA A 205 13.17 10.14 3.61
N ASN A 206 13.83 8.98 3.57
CA ASN A 206 13.93 8.16 2.36
C ASN A 206 13.83 6.67 2.68
N LEU A 207 13.48 5.90 1.64
CA LEU A 207 13.20 4.47 1.78
C LEU A 207 14.46 3.64 2.08
N SER A 208 15.62 4.03 1.55
CA SER A 208 16.89 3.33 1.82
C SER A 208 17.29 3.41 3.28
N ASP A 209 17.13 4.58 3.92
CA ASP A 209 17.42 4.75 5.35
C ASP A 209 16.39 4.03 6.23
N PHE A 210 15.12 4.03 5.84
CA PHE A 210 14.11 3.22 6.52
C PHE A 210 14.46 1.73 6.47
N ASP A 211 14.83 1.23 5.30
CA ASP A 211 15.30 -0.14 5.12
C ASP A 211 16.56 -0.43 5.95
N HIS A 212 17.52 0.49 5.97
CA HIS A 212 18.75 0.35 6.74
C HIS A 212 18.45 0.24 8.24
N ILE A 213 17.59 1.10 8.79
CA ILE A 213 17.16 1.03 10.19
C ILE A 213 16.50 -0.31 10.48
N LEU A 214 15.56 -0.74 9.63
CA LEU A 214 14.89 -2.02 9.81
C LEU A 214 15.87 -3.19 9.70
N ILE A 215 16.87 -3.16 8.84
CA ILE A 215 17.80 -4.30 8.67
C ILE A 215 18.84 -4.34 9.80
N ASN A 216 19.42 -3.20 10.16
CA ASN A 216 20.59 -3.15 11.03
C ASN A 216 20.25 -2.98 12.53
N SER A 217 19.00 -2.71 12.88
CA SER A 217 18.52 -2.72 14.27
C SER A 217 17.76 -4.02 14.54
N PRO A 218 18.39 -5.08 15.11
CA PRO A 218 17.73 -6.37 15.30
C PRO A 218 16.54 -6.33 16.27
N GLU A 219 16.49 -5.33 17.15
CA GLU A 219 15.46 -5.15 18.18
C GLU A 219 14.55 -3.95 17.88
N ILE A 220 13.95 -3.91 16.69
CA ILE A 220 13.00 -2.86 16.34
C ILE A 220 11.68 -3.41 15.79
N ASP A 221 10.57 -2.98 16.40
CA ASP A 221 9.22 -3.18 15.89
C ASP A 221 8.80 -1.99 15.02
N TYR A 222 7.82 -2.21 14.14
CA TYR A 222 7.09 -1.12 13.49
C TYR A 222 5.70 -0.99 14.11
N VAL A 223 5.28 0.24 14.42
CA VAL A 223 3.88 0.56 14.76
C VAL A 223 3.50 1.86 14.08
N GLY A 224 2.41 1.96 13.32
CA GLY A 224 2.03 3.28 12.79
C GLY A 224 0.96 3.31 11.71
N THR A 225 0.57 4.51 11.31
CA THR A 225 -0.60 4.73 10.44
C THR A 225 -0.29 4.65 8.94
N ARG A 226 0.99 4.51 8.55
CA ARG A 226 1.39 4.30 7.16
C ARG A 226 1.40 2.81 6.82
N LEU A 227 0.31 2.32 6.25
CA LEU A 227 0.13 0.92 5.84
C LEU A 227 1.37 0.29 5.16
N HIS A 228 1.95 0.97 4.17
CA HIS A 228 3.07 0.41 3.40
C HIS A 228 4.41 0.45 4.15
N ALA A 229 4.58 1.33 5.14
CA ALA A 229 5.74 1.28 6.02
C ALA A 229 5.70 0.02 6.88
N GLY A 230 4.52 -0.37 7.38
CA GLY A 230 4.32 -1.64 8.08
C GLY A 230 4.55 -2.86 7.19
N ILE A 231 3.99 -2.88 5.98
CA ILE A 231 4.27 -3.97 5.01
C ILE A 231 5.77 -4.05 4.70
N ARG A 232 6.47 -2.91 4.59
CA ARG A 232 7.92 -2.88 4.38
C ARG A 232 8.68 -3.43 5.60
N ALA A 233 8.26 -3.13 6.83
CA ALA A 233 8.82 -3.74 8.03
C ALA A 233 8.67 -5.27 8.01
N LEU A 234 7.50 -5.78 7.63
CA LEU A 234 7.28 -7.23 7.42
C LEU A 234 8.25 -7.81 6.37
N GLN A 235 8.46 -7.13 5.24
CA GLN A 235 9.44 -7.54 4.21
C GLN A 235 10.88 -7.61 4.74
N LYS A 236 11.20 -6.90 5.83
CA LYS A 236 12.52 -6.91 6.49
C LYS A 236 12.56 -7.79 7.74
N HIS A 237 11.62 -8.71 7.86
CA HIS A 237 11.50 -9.63 8.99
C HIS A 237 11.30 -8.93 10.35
N ARG A 238 10.60 -7.78 10.36
CA ARG A 238 10.26 -7.06 11.60
C ARG A 238 8.79 -7.22 11.94
N ARG A 239 8.54 -7.40 13.24
CA ARG A 239 7.18 -7.38 13.79
C ARG A 239 6.57 -6.01 13.51
N SER A 240 5.35 -6.02 13.00
CA SER A 240 4.70 -4.81 12.50
C SER A 240 3.25 -4.76 12.91
N MET A 241 2.82 -3.60 13.39
CA MET A 241 1.44 -3.29 13.72
C MET A 241 0.99 -2.05 12.95
N ILE A 242 -0.05 -2.19 12.14
CA ILE A 242 -0.54 -1.09 11.33
C ILE A 242 -1.76 -0.48 12.03
N ILE A 243 -1.74 0.83 12.24
CA ILE A 243 -2.88 1.54 12.82
C ILE A 243 -3.88 1.90 11.70
N ALA A 244 -5.13 1.48 11.84
CA ALA A 244 -6.17 1.70 10.85
C ALA A 244 -6.58 3.18 10.76
N VAL A 245 -6.31 3.82 9.61
CA VAL A 245 -6.76 5.20 9.33
C VAL A 245 -7.62 5.34 8.08
N ASP A 246 -7.76 4.25 7.31
CA ASP A 246 -8.59 4.18 6.12
C ASP A 246 -8.94 2.73 5.76
N ASN A 247 -9.79 2.58 4.75
CA ASN A 247 -10.25 1.31 4.22
C ASN A 247 -9.10 0.37 3.80
N ARG A 248 -7.93 0.88 3.43
CA ARG A 248 -6.86 0.06 2.83
C ARG A 248 -6.26 -0.89 3.84
N ALA A 249 -6.10 -0.44 5.08
CA ALA A 249 -5.65 -1.29 6.17
C ALA A 249 -6.72 -2.32 6.51
N GLU A 250 -7.98 -1.88 6.64
CA GLU A 250 -9.10 -2.76 6.98
C GLU A 250 -9.35 -3.85 5.94
N GLU A 251 -9.36 -3.52 4.65
CA GLU A 251 -9.54 -4.53 3.60
C GLU A 251 -8.39 -5.54 3.57
N LYS A 252 -7.15 -5.11 3.83
CA LYS A 252 -6.01 -6.05 3.95
C LYS A 252 -6.06 -6.92 5.19
N ARG A 253 -6.59 -6.40 6.31
CA ARG A 253 -6.84 -7.20 7.51
C ARG A 253 -7.86 -8.29 7.21
N LYS A 254 -8.99 -7.92 6.59
CA LYS A 254 -10.06 -8.87 6.23
C LYS A 254 -9.61 -9.94 5.22
N ASP A 255 -8.93 -9.51 4.15
CA ASP A 255 -8.60 -10.40 3.04
C ASP A 255 -7.38 -11.28 3.32
N PHE A 256 -6.38 -10.76 4.05
CA PHE A 256 -5.05 -11.39 4.12
C PHE A 256 -4.50 -11.53 5.55
N ASN A 257 -5.29 -11.22 6.56
CA ASN A 257 -4.89 -11.30 7.97
C ASN A 257 -3.65 -10.45 8.33
N ILE A 258 -3.48 -9.29 7.71
CA ILE A 258 -2.46 -8.32 8.15
C ILE A 258 -2.83 -7.79 9.54
N HIS A 259 -1.86 -7.74 10.46
CA HIS A 259 -2.06 -7.22 11.81
C HIS A 259 -2.33 -5.71 11.80
N VAL A 260 -3.61 -5.37 11.93
CA VAL A 260 -4.12 -4.02 11.95
C VAL A 260 -4.86 -3.78 13.26
N ILE A 261 -4.53 -2.67 13.93
CA ILE A 261 -5.08 -2.26 15.21
C ILE A 261 -5.99 -1.04 14.99
N PRO A 262 -7.18 -1.00 15.61
CA PRO A 262 -8.01 0.21 15.66
C PRO A 262 -7.24 1.42 16.21
N ARG A 263 -7.47 2.59 15.61
CA ARG A 263 -6.84 3.84 16.09
C ARG A 263 -7.41 4.32 17.43
N ASP A 264 -8.67 4.00 17.68
CA ASP A 264 -9.44 4.45 18.84
C ASP A 264 -9.24 3.49 20.02
N MET A 265 -8.22 3.75 20.82
CA MET A 265 -7.81 2.90 21.94
C MET A 265 -7.27 3.75 23.08
N THR A 266 -7.29 3.20 24.29
CA THR A 266 -6.63 3.82 25.44
C THR A 266 -5.11 3.58 25.42
N THR A 267 -4.38 4.26 26.31
CA THR A 267 -2.94 4.04 26.42
C THR A 267 -2.64 2.61 26.84
N GLU A 268 -3.41 2.11 27.80
CA GLU A 268 -3.30 0.79 28.41
C GLU A 268 -3.60 -0.32 27.41
N ASP A 269 -4.65 -0.16 26.58
CA ASP A 269 -4.99 -1.12 25.52
C ASP A 269 -3.82 -1.30 24.54
N TYR A 270 -3.27 -0.18 24.04
CA TYR A 270 -2.11 -0.22 23.16
C TYR A 270 -0.91 -0.91 23.82
N VAL A 271 -0.61 -0.55 25.06
CA VAL A 271 0.54 -1.14 25.79
C VAL A 271 0.34 -2.64 25.98
N SER A 272 -0.89 -3.10 26.28
CA SER A 272 -1.22 -4.53 26.36
C SER A 272 -0.91 -5.23 25.03
N ILE A 273 -1.49 -4.73 23.93
CA ILE A 273 -1.32 -5.30 22.59
C ILE A 273 0.16 -5.32 22.17
N PHE A 274 0.91 -4.25 22.48
CA PHE A 274 2.34 -4.19 22.17
C PHE A 274 3.11 -5.32 22.85
N ASN A 275 2.77 -5.67 24.09
CA ASN A 275 3.44 -6.69 24.89
C ASN A 275 2.97 -8.13 24.59
N GLU A 276 1.85 -8.30 23.89
CA GLU A 276 1.34 -9.62 23.51
C GLU A 276 2.25 -10.34 22.50
N ASN A 277 2.32 -11.67 22.61
CA ASN A 277 2.94 -12.48 21.58
C ASN A 277 2.04 -12.51 20.35
N HIS A 278 2.53 -12.02 19.22
CA HIS A 278 1.78 -11.97 17.98
C HIS A 278 2.51 -12.69 16.84
N PRO A 279 2.16 -13.96 16.53
CA PRO A 279 2.67 -14.61 15.34
C PRO A 279 2.18 -13.88 14.09
N THR A 280 3.06 -13.72 13.10
CA THR A 280 2.65 -13.14 11.82
C THR A 280 2.13 -14.25 10.91
N GLU A 281 0.85 -14.21 10.59
CA GLU A 281 0.19 -15.20 9.72
C GLU A 281 -0.55 -14.46 8.60
N ILE A 282 0.02 -14.45 7.38
CA ILE A 282 -0.54 -13.73 6.24
C ILE A 282 -1.10 -14.72 5.22
N TRP A 283 -2.35 -14.53 4.83
CA TRP A 283 -3.03 -15.40 3.86
C TRP A 283 -2.93 -14.80 2.47
N LEU A 284 -1.92 -15.20 1.69
CA LEU A 284 -1.76 -14.71 0.32
C LEU A 284 -2.65 -15.48 -0.66
N PRO A 285 -3.28 -14.80 -1.63
CA PRO A 285 -4.07 -15.45 -2.68
C PRO A 285 -3.15 -16.03 -3.77
N GLU A 286 -2.35 -17.05 -3.44
CA GLU A 286 -1.28 -17.58 -4.29
C GLU A 286 -1.78 -18.06 -5.66
N LYS A 287 -2.94 -18.75 -5.69
CA LYS A 287 -3.57 -19.18 -6.95
C LYS A 287 -3.90 -18.01 -7.86
N SER A 288 -4.46 -16.93 -7.30
CA SER A 288 -4.78 -15.71 -8.05
C SER A 288 -3.52 -15.00 -8.55
N ILE A 289 -2.46 -14.95 -7.73
CA ILE A 289 -1.16 -14.38 -8.11
C ILE A 289 -0.55 -15.19 -9.26
N ALA A 290 -0.55 -16.52 -9.17
CA ALA A 290 -0.02 -17.41 -10.21
C ALA A 290 -0.81 -17.26 -11.52
N MET A 291 -2.15 -17.28 -11.46
CA MET A 291 -3.02 -17.06 -12.62
C MET A 291 -2.76 -15.72 -13.31
N TRP A 292 -2.60 -14.64 -12.53
CA TRP A 292 -2.29 -13.33 -13.11
C TRP A 292 -0.89 -13.29 -13.74
N LYS A 293 0.09 -14.03 -13.22
CA LYS A 293 1.45 -14.06 -13.78
C LYS A 293 1.52 -14.87 -15.08
N SER A 294 0.87 -16.03 -15.13
CA SER A 294 0.98 -16.97 -16.25
C SER A 294 0.36 -16.45 -17.54
N GLN A 295 -0.55 -15.47 -17.48
CA GLN A 295 -1.14 -14.86 -18.69
C GLN A 295 -0.11 -14.14 -19.60
N PHE A 296 1.11 -13.92 -19.11
CA PHE A 296 2.21 -13.29 -19.86
C PHE A 296 3.25 -14.30 -20.35
N GLU A 297 3.09 -15.58 -20.01
CA GLU A 297 3.98 -16.66 -20.46
C GLU A 297 3.57 -17.04 -21.89
N HIS A 298 4.37 -16.60 -22.85
CA HIS A 298 4.28 -16.94 -24.28
C HIS A 298 5.66 -17.36 -24.77
#